data_AF-A0A2A5VB98-F1
#
_entry.id   AF-A0A2A5VB98-F1
#
_cell.length_a   1.000
_cell.length_b   1.000
_cell.length_c   1.000
_cell.angle_alpha   90.00
_cell.angle_beta   90.00
_cell.angle_gamma   90.00
#
_symmetry.space_group_name_H-M   'P 1'
#
loop_
_entity.id
_entity.type
_entity.pdbx_description
1 polymer ?
#
loop_
_entity_poly.entity_id
_entity_poly.type
_entity_poly.pdbx_seq_one_letter_code
_entity_poly.pdbx_strand_id
1 'polypeptide(L)'
;MNENQKKELQSATFKRLLEHLDSRKDVQNIDLMNLAGFCRNCLSRWYREEAEKKGITISDPDARNHIYGMPYSEWKEKFQK
;
A
#
# COMPACT_ATOMS: atom_id res chain seq x y z
N MET A 1 -20.16 -7.71 -16.74
CA MET A 1 -19.19 -6.73 -16.21
C MET A 1 -18.34 -6.24 -17.35
N ASN A 2 -18.31 -4.93 -17.61
CA ASN A 2 -17.42 -4.35 -18.62
C ASN A 2 -16.04 -4.04 -18.02
N GLU A 3 -15.07 -3.68 -18.86
CA GLU A 3 -13.69 -3.41 -18.43
C GLU A 3 -13.58 -2.23 -17.45
N ASN A 4 -14.44 -1.22 -17.56
CA ASN A 4 -14.44 -0.09 -16.61
C ASN A 4 -14.93 -0.53 -15.23
N GLN A 5 -16.04 -1.26 -15.17
CA GLN A 5 -16.57 -1.85 -13.93
C GLN A 5 -15.54 -2.78 -13.26
N LYS A 6 -14.78 -3.55 -14.06
CA LYS A 6 -13.71 -4.42 -13.55
C LYS A 6 -12.60 -3.61 -12.87
N LYS A 7 -12.15 -2.52 -13.50
CA LYS A 7 -11.12 -1.62 -12.93
C LYS A 7 -11.60 -0.92 -11.66
N GLU A 8 -12.86 -0.48 -11.63
CA GLU A 8 -13.48 0.13 -10.44
C GLU A 8 -13.52 -0.85 -9.27
N LEU A 9 -13.94 -2.08 -9.49
CA LEU A 9 -13.97 -3.13 -8.46
C LEU A 9 -12.58 -3.50 -7.97
N GLN A 10 -11.58 -3.58 -8.85
CA GLN A 10 -10.19 -3.81 -8.46
C GLN A 10 -9.64 -2.67 -7.61
N SER A 11 -9.91 -1.41 -7.99
CA SER A 11 -9.52 -0.22 -7.23
C SER A 11 -10.20 -0.20 -5.85
N ALA A 12 -11.51 -0.44 -5.78
CA ALA A 12 -12.26 -0.51 -4.52
C ALA A 12 -11.75 -1.63 -3.60
N THR A 13 -11.42 -2.79 -4.18
CA THR A 13 -10.86 -3.92 -3.43
C THR A 13 -9.49 -3.58 -2.85
N PHE A 14 -8.63 -2.93 -3.63
CA PHE A 14 -7.32 -2.49 -3.15
C PHE A 14 -7.45 -1.46 -2.02
N LYS A 15 -8.34 -0.46 -2.14
CA LYS A 15 -8.62 0.49 -1.07
C LYS A 15 -9.05 -0.21 0.23
N ARG A 16 -9.95 -1.19 0.13
CA ARG A 16 -10.38 -2.00 1.29
C ARG A 16 -9.24 -2.80 1.92
N LEU A 17 -8.28 -3.29 1.15
CA LEU A 17 -7.07 -3.93 1.68
C LEU A 17 -6.23 -2.92 2.48
N LEU A 18 -6.04 -1.69 1.97
CA LEU A 18 -5.30 -0.65 2.68
C LEU A 18 -5.99 -0.28 4.00
N GLU A 19 -7.30 -0.08 3.99
CA GLU A 19 -8.10 0.16 5.19
C GLU A 19 -7.98 -0.99 6.20
N HIS A 20 -8.00 -2.24 5.72
CA HIS A 20 -7.82 -3.40 6.58
C HIS A 20 -6.43 -3.40 7.25
N LEU A 21 -5.36 -3.19 6.46
CA LEU A 21 -3.99 -3.12 6.96
C LEU A 21 -3.75 -1.92 7.89
N ASP A 22 -4.47 -0.82 7.69
CA ASP A 22 -4.44 0.35 8.58
C ASP A 22 -5.20 0.09 9.89
N SER A 23 -6.33 -0.64 9.86
CA SER A 23 -7.01 -1.05 11.10
C SER A 23 -6.20 -2.07 11.92
N ARG A 24 -5.24 -2.75 11.28
CA ARG A 24 -4.38 -3.79 11.85
C ARG A 24 -2.91 -3.35 11.99
N LYS A 25 -2.69 -2.22 12.68
CA LYS A 25 -1.33 -1.69 12.94
C LYS A 25 -0.50 -2.60 13.86
N ASP A 26 -1.14 -3.54 14.55
CA ASP A 26 -0.49 -4.61 15.30
C ASP A 26 0.31 -5.56 14.39
N VAL A 27 -0.14 -5.78 13.15
CA VAL A 27 0.52 -6.67 12.19
C VAL A 27 1.77 -5.99 11.65
N GLN A 28 2.95 -6.48 12.02
CA GLN A 28 4.21 -5.90 11.57
C GLN A 28 4.52 -6.28 10.12
N ASN A 29 5.25 -5.40 9.43
CA ASN A 29 5.70 -5.69 8.07
C ASN A 29 6.62 -6.91 8.00
N ILE A 30 7.42 -7.16 9.04
CA ILE A 30 8.31 -8.33 9.07
C ILE A 30 7.54 -9.64 9.13
N ASP A 31 6.43 -9.69 9.88
CA ASP A 31 5.58 -10.87 9.97
C ASP A 31 4.91 -11.18 8.63
N LEU A 32 4.41 -10.13 7.95
CA LEU A 32 3.85 -10.26 6.60
C LEU A 32 4.91 -10.72 5.59
N MET A 33 6.13 -10.18 5.67
CA MET A 33 7.23 -10.62 4.80
C MET A 33 7.57 -12.09 5.02
N ASN A 34 7.69 -12.53 6.28
CA ASN A 34 8.06 -13.90 6.61
C ASN A 34 6.97 -14.91 6.22
N LEU A 35 5.69 -14.53 6.38
CA LEU A 35 4.56 -15.42 6.10
C LEU A 35 4.15 -15.44 4.62
N ALA A 36 4.05 -14.27 4.00
CA ALA A 36 3.40 -14.08 2.71
C ALA A 36 4.32 -13.53 1.60
N GLY A 37 5.58 -13.21 1.92
CA GLY A 37 6.55 -12.68 0.95
C GLY A 37 6.28 -11.25 0.48
N PHE A 38 5.33 -10.53 1.08
CA PHE A 38 5.09 -9.11 0.84
C PHE A 38 4.62 -8.40 2.10
N CYS A 39 4.75 -7.07 2.14
CA CYS A 39 4.22 -6.22 3.20
C CYS A 39 3.76 -4.86 2.66
N ARG A 40 3.41 -3.91 3.55
CA ARG A 40 2.99 -2.55 3.16
C ARG A 40 4.03 -1.84 2.29
N ASN A 41 5.32 -1.98 2.59
CA ASN A 41 6.39 -1.39 1.77
C ASN A 41 6.43 -1.96 0.34
N CYS A 42 6.10 -3.25 0.16
CA CYS A 42 5.99 -3.85 -1.16
C CYS A 42 4.83 -3.21 -1.95
N LEU A 43 3.68 -2.99 -1.30
CA LEU A 43 2.55 -2.30 -1.93
C LEU A 43 2.94 -0.87 -2.36
N SER A 44 3.71 -0.14 -1.55
CA SER A 44 4.19 1.21 -1.90
C SER A 44 5.10 1.17 -3.12
N ARG A 45 6.02 0.21 -3.17
CA ARG A 45 6.90 0.02 -4.33
C ARG A 45 6.10 -0.32 -5.59
N TRP A 46 5.17 -1.27 -5.52
CA TRP A 46 4.34 -1.64 -6.68
C TRP A 46 3.49 -0.48 -7.17
N TYR A 47 2.91 0.32 -6.26
CA TYR A 47 2.15 1.51 -6.63
C TYR A 47 3.01 2.50 -7.43
N ARG A 48 4.26 2.72 -7.00
CA ARG A 48 5.23 3.56 -7.71
C ARG A 48 5.61 2.97 -9.07
N GLU A 49 5.95 1.69 -9.13
CA GLU A 49 6.34 1.00 -10.37
C GLU A 49 5.21 1.01 -11.42
N GLU A 50 3.95 0.82 -11.00
CA GLU A 50 2.79 0.91 -11.91
C GLU A 50 2.53 2.34 -12.41
N ALA A 51 2.85 3.36 -11.60
CA ALA A 51 2.81 4.76 -12.03
C ALA A 51 3.94 5.07 -13.03
N GLU A 52 5.16 4.60 -12.77
CA GLU A 52 6.32 4.75 -13.66
C GLU A 52 6.04 4.13 -15.05
N LYS A 53 5.41 2.96 -15.11
CA LYS A 53 4.96 2.33 -16.39
C LYS A 53 3.99 3.19 -17.20
N LYS A 54 3.32 4.15 -16.55
CA LYS A 54 2.40 5.10 -17.18
C LYS A 54 3.02 6.48 -17.41
N GLY A 55 4.33 6.64 -17.16
CA GLY A 55 5.02 7.92 -17.25
C GLY A 55 4.66 8.89 -16.13
N ILE A 56 4.12 8.40 -15.01
CA ILE A 56 3.74 9.19 -13.84
C ILE A 56 4.82 9.02 -12.78
N THR A 57 5.48 10.13 -12.41
CA THR A 57 6.49 10.13 -11.35
C THR A 57 5.82 10.26 -9.98
N ILE A 58 6.07 9.31 -9.10
CA ILE A 58 5.64 9.34 -7.69
C ILE A 58 6.88 9.13 -6.82
N SER A 59 7.08 9.97 -5.81
CA SER A 59 8.21 9.80 -4.89
C SER A 59 7.98 8.59 -3.95
N ASP A 60 9.05 8.01 -3.40
CA ASP A 60 8.92 6.94 -2.40
C ASP A 60 8.12 7.39 -1.16
N PRO A 61 8.34 8.60 -0.59
CA PRO A 61 7.49 9.12 0.48
C PRO A 61 6.01 9.23 0.12
N ASP A 62 5.68 9.71 -1.08
CA ASP A 62 4.28 9.86 -1.52
C ASP A 62 3.62 8.49 -1.71
N ALA A 63 4.32 7.55 -2.33
CA ALA A 63 3.84 6.18 -2.51
C ALA A 63 3.58 5.50 -1.16
N ARG A 64 4.44 5.74 -0.16
CA ARG A 64 4.19 5.25 1.20
C ARG A 64 3.00 5.95 1.84
N ASN A 65 2.88 7.26 1.72
CA ASN A 65 1.73 7.99 2.27
C ASN A 65 0.40 7.44 1.74
N HIS A 66 0.33 7.10 0.45
CA HIS A 66 -0.85 6.45 -0.14
C HIS A 66 -1.19 5.09 0.48
N ILE A 67 -0.19 4.31 0.89
CA ILE A 67 -0.39 2.96 1.45
C ILE A 67 -0.62 2.98 2.96
N TYR A 68 0.08 3.86 3.68
CA TYR A 68 0.03 3.97 5.14
C TYR A 68 -1.05 4.94 5.64
N GLY A 69 -1.63 5.76 4.76
CA GLY A 69 -2.62 6.79 5.11
C GLY A 69 -2.05 7.98 5.89
N MET A 70 -0.74 8.00 6.13
CA MET A 70 0.01 9.06 6.82
C MET A 70 1.49 8.98 6.45
N PRO A 71 2.31 10.01 6.76
CA PRO A 71 3.75 9.96 6.55
C PRO A 71 4.38 8.72 7.20
N TYR A 72 5.21 8.00 6.43
CA TYR A 72 5.84 6.76 6.91
C TYR A 72 6.70 6.96 8.16
N SER A 73 7.36 8.11 8.28
CA SER A 73 8.12 8.48 9.48
C SER A 73 7.24 8.47 10.73
N GLU A 74 6.07 9.12 10.66
CA GLU A 74 5.11 9.15 11.77
C GLU A 74 4.54 7.75 12.07
N TRP A 75 4.23 6.98 11.02
CA TRP A 75 3.72 5.63 11.20
C TRP A 75 4.75 4.74 11.90
N LYS A 76 6.01 4.85 11.48
CA LYS A 76 7.14 4.11 12.07
C LYS A 76 7.32 4.45 13.54
N GLU A 77 7.31 5.73 13.89
CA GLU A 77 7.44 6.17 15.29
C GLU A 77 6.29 5.68 16.19
N LYS A 78 5.05 5.68 15.67
CA LYS A 78 3.86 5.36 16.45
C LYS A 78 3.58 3.85 16.57
N PHE A 79 3.93 3.07 15.54
CA PHE A 79 3.39 1.71 15.38
C PHE A 79 4.41 0.63 15.04
N GLN A 80 5.62 1.00 14.58
CA GLN A 80 6.64 0.00 14.27
C GLN A 80 7.40 -0.39 15.55
N LYS A 81 7.52 -1.69 15.79
CA LYS A 81 8.29 -2.27 16.89
C LYS A 81 9.53 -3.01 16.38
#